data_AF-A0AAN8SSZ1-F1
#
_entry.id   AF-A0AAN8SSZ1-F1
#
_cell.length_a   1.000
_cell.length_b   1.000
_cell.length_c   1.000
_cell.angle_alpha   90.00
_cell.angle_beta   90.00
_cell.angle_gamma   90.00
#
_symmetry.space_group_name_H-M   'P 1'
#
loop_
_entity.id
_entity.type
_entity.pdbx_description
1 polymer ?
#
loop_
_entity_poly.entity_id
_entity_poly.type
_entity_poly.pdbx_seq_one_letter_code
_entity_poly.pdbx_strand_id
1 'polypeptide(L)'
;MPSVMIHIEPCLFVCALTSTYSQIPGSHLSKHQAEKFVEGISKVLLTCSYRKTEREKIAKEHTDSREQKLLKEEAQQHLTICRNIGICLGTMVKKLKASFLPLLEKFLPYVSLMWSNDRTAEERRIVVHLFRDVAEQYYEDWIPLLLKVYYHKDPDVPQIVAIAIGICAKFGADFLKPHTEGIFGCLKTALEHPNAKYQDNIMAYEAAVSTCGKLNQFRSDDFYTYEFIWLWLSHLPIRCNLDEAKISHELLCSMIETFEQKVIGPEGFHIPKIIAIFAEVLWAGNNLATEETKGRIINLLKKFQRELQPPVLSKIFETLPLPHQNLLRTVLSTL
;
A
#
# COMPACT_ATOMS: atom_id res chain seq x y z
N MET A 1 -9.98 39.95 -10.92
CA MET A 1 -11.11 39.03 -11.17
C MET A 1 -11.09 38.29 -12.54
N PRO A 2 -9.94 38.01 -13.21
CA PRO A 2 -9.88 36.96 -14.25
C PRO A 2 -9.44 35.59 -13.72
N SER A 3 -8.84 35.53 -12.53
CA SER A 3 -8.19 34.34 -11.99
C SER A 3 -9.18 33.21 -11.68
N VAL A 4 -10.36 33.51 -11.14
CA VAL A 4 -11.36 32.51 -10.70
C VAL A 4 -11.96 31.67 -11.85
N MET A 5 -12.05 32.23 -13.06
CA MET A 5 -12.71 31.56 -14.19
C MET A 5 -11.87 30.42 -14.81
N ILE A 6 -10.54 30.43 -14.58
CA ILE A 6 -9.60 29.40 -15.06
C ILE A 6 -9.52 28.19 -14.11
N HIS A 7 -10.07 28.29 -12.89
CA HIS A 7 -10.09 27.18 -11.92
C HIS A 7 -11.13 26.09 -12.23
N ILE A 8 -12.09 26.39 -13.12
CA ILE A 8 -13.25 25.54 -13.36
C ILE A 8 -13.00 24.53 -14.50
N GLU A 9 -12.17 24.86 -15.48
CA GLU A 9 -12.01 24.06 -16.71
C GLU A 9 -11.37 22.68 -16.50
N PRO A 10 -10.26 22.53 -15.75
CA PRO A 10 -9.65 21.21 -15.50
C PRO A 10 -10.52 20.34 -14.58
N CYS A 11 -11.16 20.95 -13.58
CA CYS A 11 -12.08 20.27 -12.67
C CYS A 11 -13.37 19.83 -13.39
N LEU A 12 -13.95 20.66 -14.25
CA LEU A 12 -15.08 20.29 -15.10
C LEU A 12 -14.69 19.23 -16.12
N PHE A 13 -13.49 19.29 -16.69
CA PHE A 13 -13.01 18.27 -17.62
C PHE A 13 -12.87 16.92 -16.90
N VAL A 14 -12.23 16.87 -15.74
CA VAL A 14 -12.10 15.63 -14.95
C VAL A 14 -13.46 15.16 -14.42
N CYS A 15 -14.33 16.04 -13.93
CA CYS A 15 -15.70 15.69 -13.53
C CYS A 15 -16.53 15.16 -14.71
N ALA A 16 -16.48 15.81 -15.87
CA ALA A 16 -17.14 15.37 -17.10
C ALA A 16 -16.59 14.03 -17.59
N LEU A 17 -15.29 13.79 -17.43
CA LEU A 17 -14.65 12.52 -17.74
C LEU A 17 -15.06 11.42 -16.75
N THR A 18 -15.13 11.70 -15.46
CA THR A 18 -15.62 10.73 -14.46
C THR A 18 -17.10 10.40 -14.65
N SER A 19 -17.95 11.39 -14.94
CA SER A 19 -19.39 11.17 -15.18
C SER A 19 -19.64 10.41 -16.49
N THR A 20 -18.89 10.70 -17.56
CA THR A 20 -18.94 9.90 -18.80
C THR A 20 -18.40 8.49 -18.59
N TYR A 21 -17.38 8.27 -17.75
CA TYR A 21 -16.81 6.94 -17.52
C TYR A 21 -17.65 6.06 -16.57
N SER A 22 -18.28 6.66 -15.56
CA SER A 22 -19.21 6.00 -14.63
C SER A 22 -20.55 5.63 -15.29
N GLN A 23 -20.92 6.29 -16.38
CA GLN A 23 -22.14 6.03 -17.16
C GLN A 23 -21.93 5.15 -18.39
N ILE A 24 -20.78 4.46 -18.51
CA ILE A 24 -20.57 3.45 -19.57
C ILE A 24 -20.72 2.04 -18.97
N PRO A 25 -21.94 1.48 -18.92
CA PRO A 25 -22.13 0.05 -18.74
C PRO A 25 -21.66 -0.68 -20.00
N GLY A 26 -20.74 -1.61 -19.84
CA GLY A 26 -20.51 -2.70 -20.79
C GLY A 26 -19.93 -2.39 -22.18
N SER A 27 -19.72 -1.13 -22.59
CA SER A 27 -19.16 -0.86 -23.93
C SER A 27 -17.64 -0.78 -23.94
N HIS A 28 -17.04 -1.52 -24.87
CA HIS A 28 -15.62 -1.47 -25.18
C HIS A 28 -15.19 -0.03 -25.47
N LEU A 29 -14.27 0.53 -24.67
CA LEU A 29 -13.60 1.77 -25.04
C LEU A 29 -12.84 1.51 -26.35
N SER A 30 -13.13 2.27 -27.40
CA SER A 30 -12.34 2.16 -28.63
C SER A 30 -10.90 2.62 -28.37
N LYS A 31 -9.94 2.08 -29.13
CA LYS A 31 -8.52 2.48 -29.03
C LYS A 31 -8.35 4.00 -29.17
N HIS A 32 -9.09 4.62 -30.10
CA HIS A 32 -9.06 6.06 -30.32
C HIS A 32 -9.58 6.88 -29.12
N GLN A 33 -10.65 6.42 -28.47
CA GLN A 33 -11.16 7.06 -27.24
C GLN A 33 -10.15 6.95 -26.09
N ALA A 34 -9.51 5.79 -25.96
CA ALA A 34 -8.50 5.58 -24.93
C ALA A 34 -7.24 6.44 -25.15
N GLU A 35 -6.80 6.61 -26.40
CA GLU A 35 -5.70 7.51 -26.77
C GLU A 35 -6.01 8.97 -26.45
N LYS A 36 -7.17 9.48 -26.89
CA LYS A 36 -7.61 10.85 -26.57
C LYS A 36 -7.71 11.09 -25.07
N PHE A 37 -8.14 10.07 -24.33
CA PHE A 37 -8.26 10.16 -22.89
C PHE A 37 -6.89 10.30 -22.20
N VAL A 38 -5.92 9.44 -22.55
CA VAL A 38 -4.56 9.52 -22.00
C VAL A 38 -3.88 10.83 -22.39
N GLU A 39 -4.09 11.32 -23.62
CA GLU A 39 -3.61 12.63 -24.05
C GLU A 39 -4.23 13.77 -23.20
N GLY A 40 -5.54 13.72 -22.97
CA GLY A 40 -6.26 14.67 -22.12
C GLY A 40 -5.73 14.68 -20.69
N ILE A 41 -5.56 13.51 -20.06
CA ILE A 41 -4.97 13.40 -18.72
C ILE A 41 -3.55 13.96 -18.70
N SER A 42 -2.74 13.63 -19.69
CA SER A 42 -1.36 14.11 -19.78
C SER A 42 -1.30 15.64 -19.82
N LYS A 43 -2.17 16.28 -20.61
CA LYS A 43 -2.32 17.75 -20.66
C LYS A 43 -2.74 18.35 -19.33
N VAL A 44 -3.68 17.72 -18.62
CA VAL A 44 -4.11 18.16 -17.29
C VAL A 44 -2.94 18.07 -16.30
N LEU A 45 -2.17 16.98 -16.30
CA LEU A 45 -1.02 16.82 -15.41
C LEU A 45 0.07 17.86 -15.67
N LEU A 46 0.40 18.12 -16.94
CA LEU A 46 1.34 19.19 -17.31
C LEU A 46 0.87 20.55 -16.80
N THR A 47 -0.42 20.85 -16.99
CA THR A 47 -1.02 22.11 -16.53
C THR A 47 -0.96 22.22 -15.00
N CYS A 48 -1.26 21.14 -14.29
CA CYS A 48 -1.17 21.09 -12.83
C CYS A 48 0.28 21.30 -12.34
N SER A 49 1.25 20.66 -12.99
CA SER A 49 2.68 20.83 -12.69
C SER A 49 3.14 22.28 -12.90
N TYR A 50 2.73 22.91 -14.00
CA TYR A 50 3.04 24.32 -14.27
C TYR A 50 2.44 25.23 -13.19
N ARG A 51 1.13 25.08 -12.90
CA ARG A 51 0.43 25.89 -11.89
C ARG A 51 1.04 25.73 -10.49
N LYS A 52 1.46 24.52 -10.14
CA LYS A 52 2.18 24.27 -8.89
C LYS A 52 3.49 25.08 -8.81
N THR A 53 4.27 25.07 -9.88
CA THR A 53 5.54 25.82 -9.95
C THR A 53 5.29 27.33 -9.78
N GLU A 54 4.25 27.87 -10.43
CA GLU A 54 3.87 29.27 -10.28
C GLU A 54 3.40 29.59 -8.85
N ARG A 55 2.57 28.72 -8.26
CA ARG A 55 2.13 28.85 -6.87
C ARG A 55 3.31 28.86 -5.88
N GLU A 56 4.32 28.03 -6.10
CA GLU A 56 5.52 28.00 -5.26
C GLU A 56 6.39 29.25 -5.40
N LYS A 57 6.39 29.91 -6.57
CA LYS A 57 7.04 31.22 -6.75
C LYS A 57 6.28 32.29 -5.97
N ILE A 58 4.96 32.37 -6.15
CA ILE A 58 4.09 33.33 -5.47
C ILE A 58 4.15 33.15 -3.95
N ALA A 59 4.19 31.91 -3.46
CA ALA A 59 4.28 31.64 -2.02
C ALA A 59 5.60 32.09 -1.38
N LYS A 60 6.68 32.24 -2.17
CA LYS A 60 7.97 32.78 -1.69
C LYS A 60 7.97 34.30 -1.62
N GLU A 61 7.10 34.95 -2.38
CA GLU A 61 6.85 36.37 -2.28
C GLU A 61 5.96 36.62 -1.04
N HIS A 62 6.24 37.69 -0.28
CA HIS A 62 5.50 37.99 0.95
C HIS A 62 4.01 38.25 0.63
N THR A 63 3.19 37.21 0.77
CA THR A 63 1.77 37.18 0.42
C THR A 63 0.91 37.45 1.63
N ASP A 64 -0.18 38.19 1.42
CA ASP A 64 -1.12 38.52 2.50
C ASP A 64 -1.97 37.31 2.92
N SER A 65 -2.71 37.44 4.03
CA SER A 65 -3.53 36.34 4.58
C SER A 65 -4.61 35.84 3.60
N ARG A 66 -5.09 36.68 2.68
CA ARG A 66 -6.12 36.32 1.70
C ARG A 66 -5.51 35.53 0.55
N GLU A 67 -4.36 35.95 0.06
CA GLU A 67 -3.59 35.26 -0.98
C GLU A 67 -3.14 33.89 -0.48
N GLN A 68 -2.61 33.79 0.74
CA GLN A 68 -2.25 32.51 1.35
C GLN A 68 -3.43 31.53 1.42
N LYS A 69 -4.65 32.02 1.69
CA LYS A 69 -5.86 31.20 1.69
C LYS A 69 -6.18 30.67 0.29
N LEU A 70 -6.10 31.53 -0.74
CA LEU A 70 -6.33 31.14 -2.13
C LEU A 70 -5.30 30.10 -2.61
N LEU A 71 -4.02 30.27 -2.26
CA LEU A 71 -2.96 29.30 -2.61
C LEU A 71 -3.19 27.93 -1.94
N LYS A 72 -3.72 27.91 -0.71
CA LYS A 72 -4.11 26.66 -0.02
C LYS A 72 -5.31 25.99 -0.69
N GLU A 73 -6.34 26.76 -1.06
CA GLU A 73 -7.51 26.24 -1.78
C GLU A 73 -7.11 25.65 -3.13
N GLU A 74 -6.26 26.33 -3.89
CA GLU A 74 -5.72 25.82 -5.16
C GLU A 74 -4.86 24.56 -4.96
N ALA A 75 -4.06 24.49 -3.89
CA ALA A 75 -3.31 23.28 -3.54
C ALA A 75 -4.24 22.08 -3.31
N GLN A 76 -5.34 22.29 -2.57
CA GLN A 76 -6.32 21.25 -2.29
C GLN A 76 -7.06 20.80 -3.56
N GLN A 77 -7.36 21.73 -4.46
CA GLN A 77 -7.93 21.40 -5.77
C GLN A 77 -6.97 20.54 -6.59
N HIS A 78 -5.67 20.87 -6.60
CA HIS A 78 -4.65 20.08 -7.28
C HIS A 78 -4.61 18.63 -6.75
N LEU A 79 -4.60 18.43 -5.42
CA LEU A 79 -4.64 17.09 -4.83
C LEU A 79 -5.90 16.30 -5.26
N THR A 80 -7.04 16.98 -5.32
CA THR A 80 -8.31 16.39 -5.77
C THR A 80 -8.26 15.95 -7.23
N ILE A 81 -7.72 16.79 -8.11
CA ILE A 81 -7.52 16.47 -9.53
C ILE A 81 -6.61 15.24 -9.66
N CYS A 82 -5.49 15.23 -8.93
CA CYS A 82 -4.56 14.10 -8.95
C CYS A 82 -5.25 12.79 -8.52
N ARG A 83 -6.00 12.81 -7.42
CA ARG A 83 -6.75 11.64 -6.95
C ARG A 83 -7.71 11.10 -8.02
N ASN A 84 -8.46 11.98 -8.67
CA ASN A 84 -9.40 11.59 -9.72
C ASN A 84 -8.70 11.00 -10.95
N ILE A 85 -7.56 11.59 -11.35
CA ILE A 85 -6.71 11.04 -12.42
C ILE A 85 -6.26 9.61 -12.08
N GLY A 86 -5.81 9.38 -10.85
CA GLY A 86 -5.41 8.05 -10.38
C GLY A 86 -6.54 7.02 -10.46
N ILE A 87 -7.76 7.40 -10.06
CA ILE A 87 -8.96 6.54 -10.16
C ILE A 87 -9.29 6.22 -11.62
N CYS A 88 -9.27 7.24 -12.49
CA CYS A 88 -9.52 7.08 -13.91
C CYS A 88 -8.52 6.12 -14.57
N LEU A 89 -7.23 6.33 -14.34
CA LEU A 89 -6.17 5.48 -14.87
C LEU A 89 -6.29 4.05 -14.37
N GLY A 90 -6.47 3.82 -13.06
CA GLY A 90 -6.65 2.47 -12.52
C GLY A 90 -7.89 1.76 -13.10
N THR A 91 -8.97 2.50 -13.35
CA THR A 91 -10.17 1.93 -13.99
C THR A 91 -9.90 1.56 -15.45
N MET A 92 -9.14 2.38 -16.18
CA MET A 92 -8.73 2.07 -17.55
C MET A 92 -7.87 0.81 -17.62
N VAL A 93 -6.89 0.66 -16.74
CA VAL A 93 -6.04 -0.54 -16.74
C VAL A 93 -6.89 -1.79 -16.53
N LYS A 94 -7.83 -1.76 -15.57
CA LYS A 94 -8.74 -2.89 -15.30
C LYS A 94 -9.63 -3.25 -16.49
N LYS A 95 -10.12 -2.24 -17.22
CA LYS A 95 -11.00 -2.44 -18.39
C LYS A 95 -10.24 -2.85 -19.66
N LEU A 96 -9.10 -2.23 -19.94
CA LEU A 96 -8.35 -2.41 -21.18
C LEU A 96 -7.30 -3.52 -21.11
N LYS A 97 -6.81 -3.85 -19.90
CA LYS A 97 -5.79 -4.88 -19.66
C LYS A 97 -4.59 -4.70 -20.59
N ALA A 98 -4.18 -5.73 -21.32
CA ALA A 98 -3.04 -5.68 -22.26
C ALA A 98 -3.16 -4.56 -23.31
N SER A 99 -4.37 -4.18 -23.72
CA SER A 99 -4.59 -3.10 -24.69
C SER A 99 -4.23 -1.71 -24.14
N PHE A 100 -4.00 -1.59 -22.83
CA PHE A 100 -3.55 -0.34 -22.20
C PHE A 100 -2.05 -0.09 -22.36
N LEU A 101 -1.23 -1.12 -22.60
CA LEU A 101 0.23 -1.01 -22.59
C LEU A 101 0.78 0.03 -23.57
N PRO A 102 0.31 0.09 -24.85
CA PRO A 102 0.78 1.13 -25.78
C PRO A 102 0.36 2.55 -25.35
N LEU A 103 -0.67 2.68 -24.52
CA LEU A 103 -1.11 3.96 -23.96
C LEU A 103 -0.27 4.35 -22.75
N LEU A 104 0.10 3.37 -21.92
CA LEU A 104 1.02 3.55 -20.81
C LEU A 104 2.38 4.05 -21.30
N GLU A 105 2.92 3.51 -22.39
CA GLU A 105 4.20 3.97 -22.96
C GLU A 105 4.19 5.46 -23.30
N LYS A 106 3.07 5.96 -23.85
CA LYS A 106 2.89 7.40 -24.11
C LYS A 106 2.79 8.22 -22.83
N PHE A 107 2.36 7.60 -21.73
CA PHE A 107 2.20 8.22 -20.43
C PHE A 107 3.49 8.21 -19.59
N LEU A 108 4.40 7.24 -19.79
CA LEU A 108 5.63 7.04 -19.02
C LEU A 108 6.48 8.31 -18.78
N PRO A 109 6.70 9.20 -19.76
CA PRO A 109 7.47 10.42 -19.54
C PRO A 109 6.90 11.31 -18.42
N TYR A 110 5.57 11.37 -18.29
CA TYR A 110 4.89 12.13 -17.23
C TYR A 110 5.03 11.47 -15.88
N VAL A 111 5.10 10.14 -15.85
CA VAL A 111 5.25 9.36 -14.62
C VAL A 111 6.62 9.64 -13.97
N SER A 112 7.69 9.76 -14.77
CA SER A 112 9.01 10.15 -14.29
C SER A 112 8.99 11.54 -13.62
N LEU A 113 8.29 12.51 -14.24
CA LEU A 113 8.12 13.84 -13.66
C LEU A 113 7.40 13.78 -12.31
N MET A 114 6.38 12.93 -12.17
CA MET A 114 5.59 12.77 -10.94
C MET A 114 6.35 12.05 -9.81
N TRP A 115 7.55 11.54 -10.07
CA TRP A 115 8.41 10.89 -9.09
C TRP A 115 9.57 11.78 -8.59
N SER A 116 9.73 12.98 -9.14
CA SER A 116 10.75 13.97 -8.71
C SER A 116 10.54 14.44 -7.26
N ASN A 117 11.60 14.85 -6.56
CA ASN A 117 11.57 15.17 -5.13
C ASN A 117 10.64 16.31 -4.75
N ASP A 118 10.31 17.20 -5.69
CA ASP A 118 9.38 18.32 -5.51
C ASP A 118 7.91 17.87 -5.54
N ARG A 119 7.59 16.61 -5.84
CA ARG A 119 6.21 16.12 -6.07
C ARG A 119 5.44 15.79 -4.79
N THR A 120 4.14 16.05 -4.82
CA THR A 120 3.22 15.75 -3.71
C THR A 120 3.00 14.24 -3.57
N ALA A 121 2.57 13.80 -2.39
CA ALA A 121 2.15 12.42 -2.18
C ALA A 121 1.09 11.95 -3.18
N GLU A 122 0.14 12.81 -3.57
CA GLU A 122 -0.93 12.41 -4.49
C GLU A 122 -0.50 12.32 -5.95
N GLU A 123 0.48 13.12 -6.37
CA GLU A 123 1.16 12.91 -7.66
C GLU A 123 1.81 11.51 -7.66
N ARG A 124 2.56 11.16 -6.61
CA ARG A 124 3.18 9.83 -6.49
C ARG A 124 2.15 8.70 -6.33
N ARG A 125 1.01 8.97 -5.70
CA ARG A 125 -0.06 7.99 -5.49
C ARG A 125 -0.64 7.54 -6.83
N ILE A 126 -0.81 8.45 -7.80
CA ILE A 126 -1.23 8.10 -9.17
C ILE A 126 -0.27 7.07 -9.77
N VAL A 127 1.03 7.35 -9.65
CA VAL A 127 2.08 6.49 -10.18
C VAL A 127 1.97 5.09 -9.59
N VAL A 128 1.89 4.96 -8.26
CA VAL A 128 1.77 3.64 -7.63
C VAL A 128 0.47 2.92 -7.96
N HIS A 129 -0.66 3.62 -8.09
CA HIS A 129 -1.91 2.99 -8.53
C HIS A 129 -1.83 2.48 -9.96
N LEU A 130 -1.21 3.26 -10.85
CA LEU A 130 -0.97 2.86 -12.23
C LEU A 130 -0.09 1.60 -12.26
N PHE A 131 1.00 1.59 -11.49
CA PHE A 131 1.91 0.45 -11.40
C PHE A 131 1.25 -0.79 -10.83
N ARG A 132 0.43 -0.68 -9.77
CA ARG A 132 -0.32 -1.83 -9.23
C ARG A 132 -0.97 -2.66 -10.33
N ASP A 133 -1.53 -2.01 -11.33
CA ASP A 133 -2.34 -2.66 -12.34
C ASP A 133 -1.55 -3.03 -13.64
N VAL A 134 -0.33 -2.50 -13.86
CA VAL A 134 0.47 -2.71 -15.10
C VAL A 134 1.88 -3.29 -14.88
N ALA A 135 2.30 -3.47 -13.64
CA ALA A 135 3.73 -3.50 -13.34
C ALA A 135 4.50 -4.74 -13.85
N GLU A 136 3.85 -5.83 -14.24
CA GLU A 136 4.51 -7.02 -14.85
C GLU A 136 5.50 -6.70 -15.98
N GLN A 137 5.34 -5.56 -16.68
CA GLN A 137 6.13 -5.23 -17.85
C GLN A 137 7.22 -4.16 -17.66
N TYR A 138 7.30 -3.51 -16.49
CA TYR A 138 8.19 -2.36 -16.28
C TYR A 138 8.94 -2.39 -14.93
N TYR A 139 9.10 -3.53 -14.27
CA TYR A 139 9.68 -3.55 -12.92
C TYR A 139 11.15 -3.08 -12.84
N GLU A 140 11.98 -3.40 -13.85
CA GLU A 140 13.44 -3.21 -13.82
C GLU A 140 13.87 -1.72 -13.68
N ASP A 141 13.25 -0.83 -14.45
CA ASP A 141 13.59 0.61 -14.41
C ASP A 141 13.09 1.32 -13.14
N TRP A 142 12.11 0.73 -12.46
CA TRP A 142 11.30 1.41 -11.44
C TRP A 142 11.78 1.14 -10.02
N ILE A 143 12.23 -0.08 -9.73
CA ILE A 143 12.68 -0.46 -8.38
C ILE A 143 13.78 0.50 -7.86
N PRO A 144 14.80 0.89 -8.64
CA PRO A 144 15.78 1.88 -8.19
C PRO A 144 15.18 3.25 -7.86
N LEU A 145 14.13 3.67 -8.59
CA LEU A 145 13.43 4.93 -8.34
C LEU A 145 12.59 4.89 -7.06
N LEU A 146 11.94 3.75 -6.78
CA LEU A 146 11.20 3.53 -5.54
C LEU A 146 12.12 3.72 -4.32
N LEU A 147 13.29 3.08 -4.33
CA LEU A 147 14.24 3.13 -3.22
C LEU A 147 14.80 4.53 -2.95
N LYS A 148 15.02 5.33 -4.01
CA LYS A 148 15.54 6.71 -3.88
C LYS A 148 14.63 7.65 -3.09
N VAL A 149 13.32 7.42 -3.12
CA VAL A 149 12.33 8.31 -2.48
C VAL A 149 11.70 7.70 -1.23
N TYR A 150 12.17 6.52 -0.80
CA TYR A 150 11.64 5.82 0.37
C TYR A 150 11.77 6.64 1.66
N TYR A 151 12.84 7.43 1.81
CA TYR A 151 13.13 8.25 2.99
C TYR A 151 12.60 9.69 2.90
N HIS A 152 11.55 9.90 2.11
CA HIS A 152 10.94 11.21 1.98
C HIS A 152 10.30 11.66 3.30
N LYS A 153 10.31 12.99 3.56
CA LYS A 153 9.85 13.57 4.84
C LYS A 153 8.33 13.52 5.04
N ASP A 154 7.58 13.55 3.94
CA ASP A 154 6.14 13.36 3.93
C ASP A 154 5.82 11.88 4.13
N PRO A 155 5.18 11.47 5.25
CA PRO A 155 4.96 10.07 5.61
C PRO A 155 4.06 9.30 4.62
N ASP A 156 3.23 9.99 3.84
CA ASP A 156 2.44 9.34 2.79
C ASP A 156 3.33 8.74 1.70
N VAL A 157 4.51 9.32 1.47
CA VAL A 157 5.43 8.85 0.43
C VAL A 157 6.06 7.50 0.78
N PRO A 158 6.73 7.31 1.94
CA PRO A 158 7.20 6.00 2.37
C PRO A 158 6.09 4.94 2.41
N GLN A 159 4.86 5.30 2.80
CA GLN A 159 3.70 4.40 2.75
C GLN A 159 3.45 3.89 1.31
N ILE A 160 3.33 4.82 0.37
CA ILE A 160 3.08 4.55 -1.05
C ILE A 160 4.20 3.68 -1.63
N VAL A 161 5.46 3.98 -1.30
CA VAL A 161 6.63 3.22 -1.79
C VAL A 161 6.65 1.80 -1.23
N ALA A 162 6.37 1.63 0.08
CA ALA A 162 6.29 0.30 0.69
C ALA A 162 5.24 -0.57 -0.02
N ILE A 163 4.03 -0.04 -0.21
CA ILE A 163 2.96 -0.73 -0.95
C ILE A 163 3.43 -1.14 -2.36
N ALA A 164 4.13 -0.25 -3.06
CA ALA A 164 4.67 -0.52 -4.40
C ALA A 164 5.68 -1.68 -4.40
N ILE A 165 6.62 -1.69 -3.45
CA ILE A 165 7.58 -2.80 -3.26
C ILE A 165 6.82 -4.11 -2.98
N GLY A 166 5.78 -4.08 -2.14
CA GLY A 166 4.97 -5.25 -1.84
C GLY A 166 4.22 -5.81 -3.06
N ILE A 167 3.80 -4.94 -3.98
CA ILE A 167 3.23 -5.36 -5.28
C ILE A 167 4.32 -6.00 -6.14
N CYS A 168 5.50 -5.38 -6.22
CA CYS A 168 6.64 -5.94 -6.95
C CYS A 168 6.99 -7.33 -6.42
N ALA A 169 6.90 -7.56 -5.12
CA ALA A 169 7.16 -8.88 -4.53
C ALA A 169 6.20 -9.94 -5.07
N LYS A 170 4.92 -9.59 -5.23
CA LYS A 170 3.87 -10.52 -5.67
C LYS A 170 3.96 -10.89 -7.16
N PHE A 171 4.28 -9.94 -8.02
CA PHE A 171 4.17 -10.12 -9.48
C PHE A 171 5.49 -9.93 -10.24
N GLY A 172 6.42 -9.15 -9.69
CA GLY A 172 7.69 -8.74 -10.31
C GLY A 172 8.90 -9.32 -9.62
N ALA A 173 8.70 -10.49 -9.05
CA ALA A 173 9.49 -10.97 -7.95
C ALA A 173 10.97 -11.09 -8.39
N ASP A 174 11.24 -11.59 -9.61
CA ASP A 174 12.60 -11.80 -10.13
C ASP A 174 13.36 -10.49 -10.36
N PHE A 175 12.67 -9.41 -10.71
CA PHE A 175 13.24 -8.08 -10.88
C PHE A 175 13.69 -7.45 -9.55
N LEU A 176 13.18 -7.92 -8.40
CA LEU A 176 13.64 -7.45 -7.09
C LEU A 176 14.97 -8.06 -6.66
N LYS A 177 15.39 -9.18 -7.27
CA LYS A 177 16.58 -9.94 -6.83
C LYS A 177 17.85 -9.07 -6.72
N PRO A 178 18.17 -8.20 -7.69
CA PRO A 178 19.35 -7.31 -7.60
C PRO A 178 19.25 -6.23 -6.51
N HIS A 179 18.06 -5.99 -5.97
CA HIS A 179 17.78 -4.88 -5.05
C HIS A 179 17.44 -5.34 -3.62
N THR A 180 17.59 -6.64 -3.35
CA THR A 180 17.22 -7.32 -2.12
C THR A 180 17.76 -6.63 -0.86
N GLU A 181 19.07 -6.41 -0.80
CA GLU A 181 19.73 -5.80 0.35
C GLU A 181 19.24 -4.36 0.59
N GLY A 182 19.06 -3.58 -0.48
CA GLY A 182 18.56 -2.21 -0.41
C GLY A 182 17.12 -2.14 0.09
N ILE A 183 16.25 -3.02 -0.41
CA ILE A 183 14.85 -3.13 0.04
C ILE A 183 14.80 -3.51 1.52
N PHE A 184 15.59 -4.50 1.93
CA PHE A 184 15.64 -4.94 3.33
C PHE A 184 16.12 -3.82 4.25
N GLY A 185 17.21 -3.14 3.89
CA GLY A 185 17.72 -2.00 4.65
C GLY A 185 16.68 -0.89 4.82
N CYS A 186 15.92 -0.58 3.76
CA CYS A 186 14.85 0.41 3.81
C CYS A 186 13.73 0.01 4.76
N LEU A 187 13.21 -1.22 4.62
CA LEU A 187 12.12 -1.71 5.46
C LEU A 187 12.54 -1.82 6.92
N LYS A 188 13.71 -2.38 7.20
CA LYS A 188 14.24 -2.48 8.57
C LYS A 188 14.38 -1.10 9.22
N THR A 189 14.96 -0.13 8.50
CA THR A 189 15.08 1.25 8.99
C THR A 189 13.72 1.87 9.29
N ALA A 190 12.70 1.67 8.44
CA ALA A 190 11.35 2.16 8.70
C ALA A 190 10.70 1.51 9.93
N LEU A 191 10.90 0.20 10.12
CA LEU A 191 10.31 -0.54 11.24
C LEU A 191 10.98 -0.21 12.59
N GLU A 192 12.27 0.10 12.58
CA GLU A 192 13.07 0.43 13.76
C GLU A 192 13.10 1.93 14.08
N HIS A 193 12.53 2.78 13.22
CA HIS A 193 12.55 4.22 13.43
C HIS A 193 11.79 4.61 14.73
N PRO A 194 12.38 5.44 15.61
CA PRO A 194 11.78 5.75 16.93
C PRO A 194 10.35 6.31 16.86
N ASN A 195 10.07 7.07 15.80
CA ASN A 195 8.77 7.72 15.58
C ASN A 195 7.84 6.94 14.65
N ALA A 196 8.20 5.70 14.25
CA ALA A 196 7.46 4.94 13.24
C ALA A 196 6.00 4.69 13.63
N LYS A 197 5.73 4.53 14.93
CA LYS A 197 4.40 4.25 15.48
C LYS A 197 3.61 5.50 15.87
N TYR A 198 4.12 6.70 15.60
CA TYR A 198 3.37 7.94 15.84
C TYR A 198 2.25 8.09 14.82
N GLN A 199 1.21 8.82 15.19
CA GLN A 199 -0.02 8.95 14.40
C GLN A 199 0.22 9.37 12.95
N ASP A 200 1.19 10.24 12.70
CA ASP A 200 1.50 10.72 11.34
C ASP A 200 2.24 9.67 10.50
N ASN A 201 2.96 8.73 11.14
CA ASN A 201 3.82 7.75 10.45
C ASN A 201 3.24 6.32 10.44
N ILE A 202 2.21 6.06 11.26
CA ILE A 202 1.71 4.70 11.52
C ILE A 202 1.24 4.01 10.22
N MET A 203 0.64 4.76 9.31
CA MET A 203 0.18 4.23 8.01
C MET A 203 1.35 3.71 7.17
N ALA A 204 2.47 4.45 7.16
CA ALA A 204 3.69 4.08 6.45
C ALA A 204 4.40 2.89 7.10
N TYR A 205 4.51 2.92 8.43
CA TYR A 205 5.06 1.81 9.21
C TYR A 205 4.27 0.52 8.95
N GLU A 206 2.94 0.55 9.03
CA GLU A 206 2.13 -0.65 8.82
C GLU A 206 2.13 -1.13 7.35
N ALA A 207 2.25 -0.22 6.38
CA ALA A 207 2.50 -0.60 5.00
C ALA A 207 3.85 -1.32 4.83
N ALA A 208 4.90 -0.89 5.55
CA ALA A 208 6.19 -1.58 5.57
C ALA A 208 6.08 -2.97 6.22
N VAL A 209 5.32 -3.11 7.31
CA VAL A 209 5.04 -4.43 7.94
C VAL A 209 4.37 -5.37 6.95
N SER A 210 3.32 -4.92 6.26
CA SER A 210 2.63 -5.72 5.24
C SER A 210 3.56 -6.12 4.10
N THR A 211 4.44 -5.20 3.68
CA THR A 211 5.43 -5.44 2.62
C THR A 211 6.44 -6.52 3.03
N CYS A 212 6.88 -6.54 4.28
CA CYS A 212 7.75 -7.61 4.80
C CYS A 212 7.09 -8.99 4.68
N GLY A 213 5.79 -9.08 4.97
CA GLY A 213 5.02 -10.32 4.76
C GLY A 213 5.01 -10.76 3.30
N LYS A 214 4.72 -9.83 2.37
CA LYS A 214 4.67 -10.11 0.92
C LYS A 214 6.02 -10.59 0.40
N LEU A 215 7.12 -9.96 0.83
CA LEU A 215 8.48 -10.40 0.49
C LEU A 215 8.76 -11.80 1.03
N ASN A 216 8.41 -12.08 2.30
CA ASN A 216 8.54 -13.42 2.87
C ASN A 216 7.71 -14.46 2.08
N GLN A 217 6.53 -14.13 1.56
CA GLN A 217 5.74 -15.12 0.80
C GLN A 217 6.30 -15.39 -0.59
N PHE A 218 6.68 -14.35 -1.34
CA PHE A 218 6.91 -14.45 -2.77
C PHE A 218 8.39 -14.43 -3.19
N ARG A 219 9.32 -14.13 -2.29
CA ARG A 219 10.78 -14.11 -2.57
C ARG A 219 11.54 -15.21 -1.86
N SER A 220 11.01 -16.40 -2.10
CA SER A 220 11.24 -17.61 -1.34
C SER A 220 12.61 -18.27 -1.43
N ASP A 221 13.56 -17.72 -2.17
CA ASP A 221 14.85 -18.39 -2.33
C ASP A 221 16.03 -17.51 -1.88
N ASP A 222 15.84 -16.19 -1.82
CA ASP A 222 16.92 -15.23 -1.53
C ASP A 222 16.76 -14.49 -0.18
N PHE A 223 15.56 -14.44 0.42
CA PHE A 223 15.27 -13.63 1.62
C PHE A 223 15.01 -14.43 2.89
N TYR A 224 15.05 -15.76 2.82
CA TYR A 224 14.60 -16.59 3.91
C TYR A 224 15.65 -16.85 4.97
N THR A 225 15.72 -15.92 5.91
CA THR A 225 16.23 -16.22 7.24
C THR A 225 15.05 -16.29 8.21
N TYR A 226 15.14 -17.18 9.20
CA TYR A 226 14.19 -17.18 10.32
C TYR A 226 14.10 -15.80 10.99
N GLU A 227 15.19 -15.03 10.93
CA GLU A 227 15.26 -13.65 11.39
C GLU A 227 14.31 -12.71 10.66
N PHE A 228 14.14 -12.85 9.34
CA PHE A 228 13.26 -11.95 8.58
C PHE A 228 11.77 -12.24 8.81
N ILE A 229 11.42 -13.52 8.95
CA ILE A 229 10.08 -13.92 9.39
C ILE A 229 9.83 -13.41 10.81
N TRP A 230 10.81 -13.57 11.71
CA TRP A 230 10.69 -13.07 13.08
C TRP A 230 10.52 -11.55 13.13
N LEU A 231 11.30 -10.80 12.34
CA LEU A 231 11.15 -9.35 12.21
C LEU A 231 9.70 -9.02 11.85
N TRP A 232 9.18 -9.59 10.76
CA TRP A 232 7.80 -9.36 10.36
C TRP A 232 6.77 -9.72 11.44
N LEU A 233 6.86 -10.92 12.02
CA LEU A 233 5.96 -11.37 13.08
C LEU A 233 6.03 -10.46 14.32
N SER A 234 7.21 -9.97 14.69
CA SER A 234 7.40 -9.10 15.85
C SER A 234 6.62 -7.79 15.75
N HIS A 235 6.40 -7.30 14.53
CA HIS A 235 5.69 -6.06 14.22
C HIS A 235 4.18 -6.23 13.95
N LEU A 236 3.68 -7.47 13.82
CA LEU A 236 2.25 -7.78 13.76
C LEU A 236 1.59 -7.78 15.16
N PRO A 237 0.25 -7.58 15.22
CA PRO A 237 -0.68 -7.31 14.11
C PRO A 237 -0.71 -5.84 13.66
N ILE A 238 -1.14 -5.63 12.42
CA ILE A 238 -1.50 -4.30 11.89
C ILE A 238 -2.88 -3.92 12.42
N ARG A 239 -3.04 -2.68 12.91
CA ARG A 239 -4.27 -2.23 13.58
C ARG A 239 -4.88 -0.97 12.97
N CYS A 240 -4.09 -0.10 12.35
CA CYS A 240 -4.59 1.21 11.91
C CYS A 240 -4.92 1.23 10.40
N ASN A 241 -4.06 0.66 9.57
CA ASN A 241 -4.23 0.53 8.13
C ASN A 241 -5.04 -0.73 7.81
N LEU A 242 -6.38 -0.60 7.87
CA LEU A 242 -7.31 -1.73 7.82
C LEU A 242 -7.22 -2.53 6.51
N ASP A 243 -6.89 -1.89 5.39
CA ASP A 243 -6.71 -2.58 4.11
C ASP A 243 -5.48 -3.49 4.16
N GLU A 244 -4.35 -2.97 4.63
CA GLU A 244 -3.13 -3.77 4.80
C GLU A 244 -3.24 -4.77 5.96
N ALA A 245 -4.08 -4.51 6.97
CA ALA A 245 -4.38 -5.45 8.05
C ALA A 245 -5.02 -6.73 7.52
N LYS A 246 -6.10 -6.59 6.75
CA LYS A 246 -6.81 -7.73 6.16
C LYS A 246 -5.89 -8.56 5.28
N ILE A 247 -5.12 -7.89 4.42
CA ILE A 247 -4.13 -8.54 3.54
C ILE A 247 -3.07 -9.28 4.37
N SER A 248 -2.50 -8.64 5.39
CA SER A 248 -1.39 -9.21 6.17
C SER A 248 -1.80 -10.38 7.06
N HIS A 249 -3.00 -10.33 7.64
CA HIS A 249 -3.48 -11.43 8.49
C HIS A 249 -3.94 -12.63 7.66
N GLU A 250 -4.58 -12.41 6.51
CA GLU A 250 -4.85 -13.47 5.54
C GLU A 250 -3.54 -14.12 5.05
N LEU A 251 -2.54 -13.29 4.78
CA LEU A 251 -1.21 -13.72 4.35
C LEU A 251 -0.53 -14.61 5.39
N LEU A 252 -0.59 -14.25 6.68
CA LEU A 252 -0.06 -15.08 7.76
C LEU A 252 -0.71 -16.46 7.78
N CYS A 253 -2.04 -16.55 7.64
CA CYS A 253 -2.73 -17.84 7.54
C CYS A 253 -2.22 -18.64 6.34
N SER A 254 -2.15 -18.02 5.16
CA SER A 254 -1.70 -18.68 3.92
C SER A 254 -0.27 -19.21 4.03
N MET A 255 0.62 -18.43 4.66
CA MET A 255 2.00 -18.83 4.87
C MET A 255 2.12 -19.99 5.88
N ILE A 256 1.33 -20.02 6.95
CA ILE A 256 1.33 -21.16 7.89
C ILE A 256 0.79 -22.41 7.21
N GLU A 257 -0.28 -22.28 6.41
CA GLU A 257 -0.89 -23.41 5.71
C GLU A 257 0.02 -23.99 4.61
N THR A 258 0.84 -23.14 3.96
CA THR A 258 1.70 -23.56 2.83
C THR A 258 3.14 -23.89 3.27
N PHE A 259 3.68 -23.13 4.23
CA PHE A 259 5.10 -23.16 4.63
C PHE A 259 5.27 -23.25 6.15
N GLU A 260 4.45 -24.07 6.82
CA GLU A 260 4.34 -24.12 8.28
C GLU A 260 5.67 -24.09 9.03
N GLN A 261 6.53 -25.08 8.79
CA GLN A 261 7.80 -25.27 9.51
C GLN A 261 8.70 -24.03 9.44
N LYS A 262 8.53 -23.24 8.38
CA LYS A 262 9.24 -21.99 8.20
C LYS A 262 8.71 -20.88 9.07
N VAL A 263 7.38 -20.73 9.09
CA VAL A 263 6.70 -19.64 9.78
C VAL A 263 6.75 -19.84 11.28
N ILE A 264 6.54 -21.08 11.75
CA ILE A 264 6.59 -21.41 13.18
C ILE A 264 8.02 -21.35 13.75
N GLY A 265 9.03 -21.33 12.89
CA GLY A 265 10.44 -21.29 13.28
C GLY A 265 10.95 -22.61 13.85
N PRO A 266 12.26 -22.71 14.14
CA PRO A 266 12.86 -23.91 14.72
C PRO A 266 12.15 -24.26 16.03
N GLU A 267 11.79 -25.53 16.20
CA GLU A 267 11.09 -26.05 17.39
C GLU A 267 9.80 -25.30 17.76
N GLY A 268 9.18 -24.58 16.80
CA GLY A 268 7.97 -23.80 17.05
C GLY A 268 8.21 -22.50 17.83
N PHE A 269 9.43 -21.97 17.83
CA PHE A 269 9.82 -20.75 18.56
C PHE A 269 8.88 -19.55 18.31
N HIS A 270 8.28 -19.42 17.12
CA HIS A 270 7.39 -18.31 16.77
C HIS A 270 5.93 -18.53 17.18
N ILE A 271 5.53 -19.75 17.57
CA ILE A 271 4.13 -20.09 17.87
C ILE A 271 3.50 -19.18 18.94
N PRO A 272 4.17 -18.85 20.07
CA PRO A 272 3.60 -17.95 21.07
C PRO A 272 3.23 -16.58 20.50
N LYS A 273 4.08 -16.03 19.62
CA LYS A 273 3.83 -14.74 18.98
C LYS A 273 2.69 -14.84 17.95
N ILE A 274 2.62 -15.93 17.19
CA ILE A 274 1.51 -16.18 16.24
C ILE A 274 0.17 -16.26 16.97
N ILE A 275 0.10 -16.99 18.10
CA ILE A 275 -1.11 -17.08 18.93
C ILE A 275 -1.51 -15.69 19.45
N ALA A 276 -0.55 -14.88 19.90
CA ALA A 276 -0.81 -13.51 20.36
C ALA A 276 -1.39 -12.63 19.26
N ILE A 277 -0.86 -12.72 18.03
CA ILE A 277 -1.37 -12.00 16.85
C ILE A 277 -2.81 -12.43 16.57
N PHE A 278 -3.06 -13.74 16.49
CA PHE A 278 -4.39 -14.28 16.21
C PHE A 278 -5.42 -13.90 17.27
N ALA A 279 -5.04 -13.90 18.56
CA ALA A 279 -5.95 -13.50 19.63
C ALA A 279 -6.38 -12.03 19.50
N GLU A 280 -5.45 -11.13 19.20
CA GLU A 280 -5.76 -9.72 18.95
C GLU A 280 -6.65 -9.55 17.72
N VAL A 281 -6.34 -10.22 16.60
CA VAL A 281 -7.13 -10.11 15.36
C VAL A 281 -8.57 -10.58 15.57
N LEU A 282 -8.76 -11.70 16.28
CA LEU A 282 -10.10 -12.18 16.63
C LEU A 282 -10.82 -11.23 17.61
N TRP A 283 -10.09 -10.65 18.56
CA TRP A 283 -10.66 -9.71 19.54
C TRP A 283 -11.11 -8.40 18.90
N ALA A 284 -10.32 -7.85 17.99
CA ALA A 284 -10.66 -6.63 17.25
C ALA A 284 -11.76 -6.84 16.19
N GLY A 285 -12.04 -8.08 15.80
CA GLY A 285 -13.13 -8.45 14.91
C GLY A 285 -12.95 -8.01 13.45
N ASN A 286 -14.04 -7.59 12.80
CA ASN A 286 -14.14 -7.40 11.34
C ASN A 286 -13.30 -6.25 10.78
N ASN A 287 -12.69 -5.47 11.67
CA ASN A 287 -11.79 -4.39 11.29
C ASN A 287 -10.48 -4.95 10.72
N LEU A 288 -9.93 -6.00 11.34
CA LEU A 288 -8.57 -6.47 11.05
C LEU A 288 -8.52 -7.70 10.14
N ALA A 289 -9.62 -8.42 9.97
CA ALA A 289 -9.70 -9.63 9.16
C ALA A 289 -11.11 -9.83 8.57
N THR A 290 -11.17 -10.53 7.44
CA THR A 290 -12.44 -11.02 6.87
C THR A 290 -13.01 -12.18 7.70
N GLU A 291 -14.31 -12.47 7.56
CA GLU A 291 -14.92 -13.65 8.22
C GLU A 291 -14.20 -14.95 7.85
N GLU A 292 -13.86 -15.12 6.58
CA GLU A 292 -13.08 -16.26 6.08
C GLU A 292 -11.71 -16.36 6.77
N THR A 293 -10.99 -15.24 6.85
CA THR A 293 -9.67 -15.20 7.53
C THR A 293 -9.80 -15.54 9.01
N LYS A 294 -10.84 -15.04 9.70
CA LYS A 294 -11.10 -15.42 11.10
C LYS A 294 -11.38 -16.91 11.25
N GLY A 295 -12.16 -17.50 10.35
CA GLY A 295 -12.39 -18.95 10.31
C GLY A 295 -11.10 -19.74 10.17
N ARG A 296 -10.20 -19.30 9.28
CA ARG A 296 -8.86 -19.89 9.11
C ARG A 296 -8.00 -19.75 10.37
N ILE A 297 -8.00 -18.57 10.99
CA ILE A 297 -7.30 -18.33 12.26
C ILE A 297 -7.78 -19.32 13.35
N ILE A 298 -9.10 -19.51 13.50
CA ILE A 298 -9.67 -20.44 14.47
C ILE A 298 -9.20 -21.87 14.21
N ASN A 299 -9.20 -22.30 12.93
CA ASN A 299 -8.73 -23.63 12.55
C ASN A 299 -7.25 -23.84 12.87
N LEU A 300 -6.41 -22.82 12.62
CA LEU A 300 -4.98 -22.85 12.96
C LEU A 300 -4.75 -22.87 14.48
N LEU A 301 -5.51 -22.11 15.26
CA LEU A 301 -5.46 -22.17 16.73
C LEU A 301 -5.84 -23.55 17.27
N LYS A 302 -6.91 -24.17 16.72
CA LYS A 302 -7.31 -25.54 17.05
C LYS A 302 -6.26 -26.58 16.63
N LYS A 303 -5.52 -26.33 15.56
CA LYS A 303 -4.37 -27.16 15.17
C LYS A 303 -3.27 -27.08 16.23
N PHE A 304 -2.82 -25.87 16.60
CA PHE A 304 -1.80 -25.71 17.65
C PHE A 304 -2.24 -26.30 19.00
N GLN A 305 -3.53 -26.22 19.36
CA GLN A 305 -4.04 -26.87 20.56
C GLN A 305 -3.87 -28.39 20.56
N ARG A 306 -4.02 -29.04 19.40
CA ARG A 306 -3.87 -30.50 19.26
C ARG A 306 -2.42 -30.95 19.24
N GLU A 307 -1.54 -30.13 18.68
CA GLU A 307 -0.13 -30.47 18.45
C GLU A 307 0.77 -30.10 19.65
N LEU A 308 0.42 -29.05 20.41
CA LEU A 308 1.17 -28.63 21.58
C LEU A 308 0.71 -29.37 22.84
N GLN A 309 1.65 -29.62 23.75
CA GLN A 309 1.32 -30.16 25.06
C GLN A 309 0.49 -29.13 25.88
N PRO A 310 -0.55 -29.57 26.62
CA PRO A 310 -1.41 -28.65 27.38
C PRO A 310 -0.68 -27.67 28.32
N PRO A 311 0.40 -28.06 29.05
CA PRO A 311 1.14 -27.13 29.90
C PRO A 311 1.83 -26.01 29.11
N VAL A 312 2.33 -26.31 27.91
CA VAL A 312 2.99 -25.32 27.04
C VAL A 312 1.96 -24.30 26.56
N LEU A 313 0.79 -24.77 26.11
CA LEU A 313 -0.29 -23.89 25.66
C LEU A 313 -0.81 -22.98 26.79
N SER A 314 -0.99 -23.52 28.00
CA SER A 314 -1.39 -22.72 29.18
C SER A 314 -0.39 -21.59 29.44
N LYS A 315 0.90 -21.92 29.43
CA LYS A 315 1.97 -20.93 29.65
C LYS A 315 1.96 -19.84 28.58
N ILE A 316 1.68 -20.17 27.32
CA ILE A 316 1.52 -19.17 26.26
C ILE A 316 0.32 -18.26 26.56
N PHE A 317 -0.83 -18.82 26.93
CA PHE A 317 -2.03 -18.03 27.20
C PHE A 317 -1.86 -17.09 28.40
N GLU A 318 -1.14 -17.51 29.42
CA GLU A 318 -0.81 -16.69 30.60
C GLU A 318 -0.03 -15.42 30.24
N THR A 319 0.70 -15.41 29.11
CA THR A 319 1.41 -14.20 28.63
C THR A 319 0.49 -13.18 27.94
N LEU A 320 -0.75 -13.56 27.62
CA LEU A 320 -1.69 -12.70 26.89
C LEU A 320 -2.53 -11.85 27.85
N PRO A 321 -3.01 -10.67 27.42
CA PRO A 321 -4.02 -9.91 28.15
C PRO A 321 -5.28 -10.74 28.47
N LEU A 322 -5.89 -10.50 29.64
CA LEU A 322 -7.11 -11.23 30.08
C LEU A 322 -8.24 -11.29 29.03
N PRO A 323 -8.56 -10.22 28.28
CA PRO A 323 -9.58 -10.29 27.23
C PRO A 323 -9.25 -11.33 26.14
N HIS A 324 -7.97 -11.43 25.75
CA HIS A 324 -7.50 -12.40 24.77
C HIS A 324 -7.56 -13.83 25.32
N GLN A 325 -7.19 -14.04 26.59
CA GLN A 325 -7.29 -15.36 27.22
C GLN A 325 -8.73 -15.87 27.23
N ASN A 326 -9.68 -15.03 27.65
CA ASN A 326 -11.09 -15.39 27.70
C ASN A 326 -11.64 -15.69 26.30
N LEU A 327 -11.29 -14.87 25.31
CA LEU A 327 -11.66 -15.09 23.92
C LEU A 327 -11.16 -16.44 23.40
N LEU A 328 -9.86 -16.74 23.59
CA LEU A 328 -9.26 -17.98 23.13
C LEU A 328 -9.90 -19.20 23.80
N ARG A 329 -10.22 -19.13 25.10
CA ARG A 329 -10.95 -20.22 25.78
C ARG A 329 -12.30 -20.49 25.13
N THR A 330 -13.08 -19.46 24.84
CA THR A 330 -14.40 -19.59 24.19
C THR A 330 -14.29 -20.17 22.77
N VAL A 331 -13.33 -19.67 21.98
CA VAL A 331 -13.07 -20.10 20.60
C VAL A 331 -12.61 -21.55 20.52
N LEU A 332 -11.82 -22.00 21.50
CA LEU A 332 -11.28 -23.36 21.55
C LEU A 332 -12.21 -24.35 22.25
N SER A 333 -13.19 -23.89 23.04
CA SER A 333 -14.21 -24.74 23.66
C SER A 333 -15.39 -25.07 22.74
N THR A 334 -15.58 -24.31 21.66
CA THR A 334 -16.65 -24.55 20.67
C THR A 334 -16.18 -25.63 19.69
N LEU A 335 -16.63 -26.87 19.94
CA LEU A 335 -16.48 -28.02 19.04
C LEU A 335 -17.52 -27.99 17.93
#